data_AF-X0VSM4-F1
#
_entry.id   AF-X0VSM4-F1
#
_cell.length_a   1.000
_cell.length_b   1.000
_cell.length_c   1.000
_cell.angle_alpha   90.00
_cell.angle_beta   90.00
_cell.angle_gamma   90.00
#
_symmetry.space_group_name_H-M   'P 1'
#
loop_
_entity.id
_entity.type
_entity.pdbx_description
1 polymer ?
#
loop_
_entity_poly.entity_id
_entity_poly.type
_entity_poly.pdbx_seq_one_letter_code
_entity_poly.pdbx_strand_id
1 'polypeptide(L)'
;HAYFGDNFDDVSNAAGALPLGEATYDPGPLELAKTYYWRVDEFDVIETHKGDVWSFTTEGAVAALAPSNGAVDVKQTQVLSWSPSVFAASHEVYFGADKDAVKNADTSSPEYKGTRALGSQTYDPGMLEWNSAYYWRIDEVNNANPDSPWTGPLWSFNTANFLVVDDFEDYDVGNNEIWWVWIDGLGYASHPTKPAHPGNGTGSMVGDETTGSYMEETIVHGGSQSMPVFYDNSILRYSEVEMTLTYPRDWTENGVNKLS
;
A
#
# COMPACT_ATOMS: atom_id res chain seq x y z
N HIS A 1 5.81 -29.44 -20.49
CA HIS A 1 6.90 -28.45 -20.56
C HIS A 1 6.79 -27.53 -19.36
N ALA A 2 7.89 -27.06 -18.77
CA ALA A 2 7.85 -26.02 -17.74
C ALA A 2 8.71 -24.83 -18.17
N TYR A 3 8.23 -23.63 -17.88
CA TYR A 3 8.90 -22.36 -18.13
C TYR A 3 8.92 -21.59 -16.83
N PHE A 4 10.05 -20.96 -16.53
CA PHE A 4 10.29 -20.24 -15.28
C PHE A 4 11.21 -19.06 -15.56
N GLY A 5 10.93 -17.91 -14.96
CA GLY A 5 11.72 -16.69 -15.14
C GLY A 5 11.18 -15.54 -14.29
N ASP A 6 11.82 -14.38 -14.36
CA ASP A 6 11.43 -13.17 -13.64
C ASP A 6 10.67 -12.16 -14.52
N ASN A 7 10.42 -12.50 -15.78
CA ASN A 7 9.69 -11.69 -16.74
C ASN A 7 8.43 -12.43 -17.22
N PHE A 8 7.27 -11.80 -17.03
CA PHE A 8 5.98 -12.35 -17.44
C PHE A 8 5.89 -12.63 -18.94
N ASP A 9 6.32 -11.68 -19.78
CA ASP A 9 6.20 -11.80 -21.23
C ASP A 9 7.13 -12.89 -21.77
N ASP A 10 8.33 -13.01 -21.22
CA ASP A 10 9.26 -14.08 -21.60
C ASP A 10 8.67 -15.44 -21.24
N VAL A 11 8.14 -15.61 -20.02
CA VAL A 11 7.52 -16.87 -19.58
C VAL A 11 6.21 -17.15 -20.34
N SER A 12 5.43 -16.13 -20.69
CA SER A 12 4.18 -16.28 -21.44
C SER A 12 4.42 -16.58 -22.92
N ASN A 13 5.49 -16.08 -23.52
CA ASN A 13 5.77 -16.29 -24.94
C ASN A 13 6.78 -17.42 -25.21
N ALA A 14 7.43 -17.95 -24.17
CA ALA A 14 8.36 -19.06 -24.32
C ALA A 14 7.72 -20.28 -24.99
N ALA A 15 8.49 -20.95 -25.84
CA ALA A 15 8.11 -22.17 -26.55
C ALA A 15 9.33 -23.07 -26.76
N GLY A 16 9.10 -24.35 -27.04
CA GLY A 16 10.18 -25.27 -27.43
C GLY A 16 11.04 -25.80 -26.27
N ALA A 17 10.57 -25.71 -25.03
CA ALA A 17 11.16 -26.49 -23.93
C ALA A 17 11.03 -27.99 -24.25
N LEU A 18 11.78 -28.85 -23.57
CA LEU A 18 11.61 -30.31 -23.66
C LEU A 18 10.50 -30.78 -22.69
N PRO A 19 9.74 -31.83 -23.03
CA PRO A 19 8.76 -32.39 -22.12
C PRO A 19 9.47 -32.94 -20.87
N LEU A 20 8.95 -32.58 -19.69
CA LEU A 20 9.44 -33.13 -18.43
C LEU A 20 8.79 -34.49 -18.21
N GLY A 21 9.60 -35.50 -17.88
CA GLY A 21 9.12 -36.85 -17.57
C GLY A 21 8.52 -36.97 -16.15
N GLU A 22 8.70 -35.96 -15.32
CA GLU A 22 8.19 -35.88 -13.95
C GLU A 22 7.37 -34.61 -13.76
N ALA A 23 6.40 -34.66 -12.83
CA ALA A 23 5.56 -33.52 -12.45
C ALA A 23 6.26 -32.59 -11.43
N THR A 24 7.60 -32.50 -11.49
CA THR A 24 8.43 -31.74 -10.56
C THR A 24 9.38 -30.84 -11.36
N TYR A 25 9.57 -29.61 -10.89
CA TYR A 25 10.51 -28.65 -11.45
C TYR A 25 11.30 -27.99 -10.32
N ASP A 26 12.63 -28.06 -10.40
CA ASP A 26 13.53 -27.38 -9.48
C ASP A 26 14.10 -26.14 -10.19
N PRO A 27 13.68 -24.92 -9.82
CA PRO A 27 14.21 -23.69 -10.40
C PRO A 27 15.62 -23.34 -9.90
N GLY A 28 16.16 -24.11 -8.95
CA GLY A 28 17.40 -23.78 -8.25
C GLY A 28 17.20 -22.71 -7.16
N PRO A 29 18.29 -22.14 -6.63
CA PRO A 29 18.22 -21.06 -5.66
C PRO A 29 17.57 -19.82 -6.29
N LEU A 30 16.70 -19.17 -5.53
CA LEU A 30 15.98 -17.98 -5.95
C LEU A 30 16.49 -16.75 -5.19
N GLU A 31 16.50 -15.60 -5.85
CA GLU A 31 16.82 -14.33 -5.21
C GLU A 31 15.70 -13.95 -4.23
N LEU A 32 16.05 -13.33 -3.11
CA LEU A 32 15.08 -12.80 -2.14
C LEU A 32 14.31 -11.61 -2.73
N ALA A 33 13.11 -11.37 -2.21
CA ALA A 33 12.22 -10.27 -2.62
C ALA A 33 11.85 -10.24 -4.11
N LYS A 34 12.08 -11.32 -4.86
CA LYS A 34 11.94 -11.34 -6.32
C LYS A 34 10.67 -12.07 -6.75
N THR A 35 9.92 -11.46 -7.66
CA THR A 35 8.76 -12.07 -8.29
C THR A 35 9.21 -12.95 -9.45
N TYR A 36 8.83 -14.22 -9.41
CA TYR A 36 9.03 -15.18 -10.48
C TYR A 36 7.69 -15.59 -11.08
N TYR A 37 7.71 -15.78 -12.40
CA TYR A 37 6.62 -16.26 -13.21
C TYR A 37 6.93 -17.67 -13.68
N TRP A 38 5.92 -18.51 -13.75
CA TRP A 38 6.07 -19.87 -14.23
C TRP A 38 4.82 -20.36 -14.95
N ARG A 39 5.04 -21.27 -15.90
CA ARG A 39 3.98 -21.84 -16.74
C ARG A 39 4.28 -23.30 -17.00
N VAL A 40 3.27 -24.14 -16.95
CA VAL A 40 3.37 -25.55 -17.35
C VAL A 40 2.47 -25.80 -18.55
N ASP A 41 3.06 -26.24 -19.66
CA ASP A 41 2.29 -26.68 -20.82
C ASP A 41 2.14 -28.20 -20.82
N GLU A 42 0.93 -28.68 -21.06
CA GLU A 42 0.62 -30.09 -21.25
C GLU A 42 1.03 -30.52 -22.66
N PHE A 43 1.53 -31.75 -22.81
CA PHE A 43 1.88 -32.31 -24.11
C PHE A 43 1.27 -33.71 -24.24
N ASP A 44 0.43 -33.90 -25.25
CA ASP A 44 -0.36 -35.14 -25.45
C ASP A 44 0.20 -36.06 -26.56
N VAL A 45 1.47 -35.87 -26.94
CA VAL A 45 2.17 -36.56 -28.05
C VAL A 45 1.82 -36.02 -29.44
N ILE A 46 0.72 -35.26 -29.59
CA ILE A 46 0.29 -34.68 -30.86
C ILE A 46 0.47 -33.15 -30.81
N GLU A 47 -0.01 -32.52 -29.76
CA GLU A 47 -0.01 -31.07 -29.56
C GLU A 47 0.48 -30.69 -28.16
N THR A 48 0.97 -29.45 -28.05
CA THR A 48 1.30 -28.81 -26.78
C THR A 48 0.18 -27.83 -26.45
N HIS A 49 -0.49 -28.04 -25.32
CA HIS A 49 -1.51 -27.17 -24.79
C HIS A 49 -0.88 -26.18 -23.81
N LYS A 50 -0.94 -24.89 -24.14
CA LYS A 50 -0.35 -23.83 -23.31
C LYS A 50 -1.14 -23.69 -22.00
N GLY A 51 -0.43 -23.70 -20.87
CA GLY A 51 -1.03 -23.47 -19.55
C GLY A 51 -1.12 -22.00 -19.18
N ASP A 52 -1.78 -21.74 -18.05
CA ASP A 52 -1.83 -20.42 -17.43
C ASP A 52 -0.46 -20.03 -16.84
N VAL A 53 -0.16 -18.73 -16.84
CA VAL A 53 1.04 -18.18 -16.21
C VAL A 53 0.71 -17.86 -14.75
N TRP A 54 1.45 -18.46 -13.84
CA TRP A 54 1.37 -18.20 -12.40
C TRP A 54 2.57 -17.38 -11.93
N SER A 55 2.45 -16.76 -10.76
CA SER A 55 3.54 -16.00 -10.15
C SER A 55 3.61 -16.20 -8.64
N PHE A 56 4.81 -16.06 -8.07
CA PHE A 56 5.02 -15.91 -6.63
C PHE A 56 6.18 -14.96 -6.38
N THR A 57 6.26 -14.41 -5.16
CA THR A 57 7.40 -13.59 -4.70
C THR A 57 8.09 -14.33 -3.57
N THR A 58 9.42 -14.39 -3.61
CA THR A 58 10.23 -15.03 -2.57
C THR A 58 10.21 -14.26 -1.25
N GLU A 59 10.57 -14.95 -0.16
CA GLU A 59 10.69 -14.36 1.18
C GLU A 59 11.69 -13.17 1.17
N GLY A 60 11.53 -12.25 2.12
CA GLY A 60 12.35 -11.05 2.19
C GLY A 60 11.83 -9.88 1.36
N ALA A 61 10.63 -9.99 0.77
CA ALA A 61 9.98 -8.85 0.13
C ALA A 61 9.51 -7.83 1.17
N VAL A 62 9.92 -6.58 0.97
CA VAL A 62 9.28 -5.41 1.57
C VAL A 62 7.79 -5.37 1.16
N ALA A 63 6.91 -4.92 2.04
CA ALA A 63 5.49 -4.79 1.74
C ALA A 63 5.03 -3.33 1.87
N ALA A 64 4.28 -2.83 0.88
CA ALA A 64 3.59 -1.56 1.00
C ALA A 64 2.48 -1.65 2.05
N LEU A 65 2.38 -0.63 2.91
CA LEU A 65 1.30 -0.46 3.87
C LEU A 65 0.34 0.63 3.39
N ALA A 66 0.84 1.84 3.13
CA ALA A 66 0.05 2.93 2.59
C ALA A 66 0.81 3.74 1.52
N PRO A 67 0.14 4.23 0.46
CA PRO A 67 -1.19 3.80 0.04
C PRO A 67 -1.15 2.34 -0.45
N SER A 68 -2.30 1.68 -0.39
CA SER A 68 -2.48 0.35 -0.98
C SER A 68 -2.07 0.34 -2.46
N ASN A 69 -1.48 -0.76 -2.92
CA ASN A 69 -1.05 -0.84 -4.32
C ASN A 69 -2.25 -0.75 -5.28
N GLY A 70 -2.20 0.21 -6.19
CA GLY A 70 -3.27 0.51 -7.14
C GLY A 70 -4.40 1.37 -6.56
N ALA A 71 -4.23 1.96 -5.37
CA ALA A 71 -5.21 2.85 -4.78
C ALA A 71 -5.57 4.00 -5.72
N VAL A 72 -6.84 4.38 -5.71
CA VAL A 72 -7.39 5.52 -6.46
C VAL A 72 -7.95 6.54 -5.50
N ASP A 73 -8.14 7.76 -5.99
CA ASP A 73 -8.71 8.86 -5.21
C ASP A 73 -7.94 9.17 -3.91
N VAL A 74 -6.63 8.93 -3.94
CA VAL A 74 -5.73 9.18 -2.80
C VAL A 74 -5.55 10.68 -2.58
N LYS A 75 -5.49 11.11 -1.31
CA LYS A 75 -5.23 12.51 -0.96
C LYS A 75 -3.88 13.00 -1.48
N GLN A 76 -3.81 14.28 -1.85
CA GLN A 76 -2.61 14.87 -2.45
C GLN A 76 -1.44 15.05 -1.47
N THR A 77 -1.65 14.82 -0.18
CA THR A 77 -0.61 14.85 0.87
C THR A 77 -0.29 13.44 1.38
N GLN A 78 -0.44 12.41 0.54
CA GLN A 78 -0.23 11.02 0.95
C GLN A 78 1.21 10.78 1.40
N VAL A 79 1.35 10.25 2.62
CA VAL A 79 2.61 9.72 3.12
C VAL A 79 2.73 8.25 2.74
N LEU A 80 3.86 7.86 2.17
CA LEU A 80 4.14 6.46 1.85
C LEU A 80 4.65 5.74 3.09
N SER A 81 4.20 4.52 3.33
CA SER A 81 4.65 3.66 4.41
C SER A 81 4.78 2.21 3.98
N TRP A 82 5.75 1.51 4.55
CA TRP A 82 6.04 0.11 4.21
C TRP A 82 6.43 -0.68 5.46
N SER A 83 6.34 -2.01 5.38
CA SER A 83 6.93 -2.90 6.38
C SER A 83 8.27 -3.43 5.85
N PRO A 84 9.32 -3.41 6.69
CA PRO A 84 10.64 -3.81 6.28
C PRO A 84 10.71 -5.33 6.10
N SER A 85 11.60 -5.80 5.24
CA SER A 85 11.91 -7.23 5.20
C SER A 85 12.73 -7.68 6.43
N VAL A 86 12.68 -8.98 6.76
CA VAL A 86 13.41 -9.55 7.91
C VAL A 86 14.95 -9.46 7.79
N PHE A 87 15.47 -9.21 6.59
CA PHE A 87 16.91 -9.12 6.31
C PHE A 87 17.41 -7.69 6.09
N ALA A 88 16.51 -6.70 6.09
CA ALA A 88 16.82 -5.31 5.88
C ALA A 88 17.72 -4.72 6.99
N ALA A 89 18.71 -3.90 6.60
CA ALA A 89 19.44 -3.02 7.52
C ALA A 89 19.11 -1.54 7.28
N SER A 90 18.65 -1.19 6.08
CA SER A 90 18.14 0.13 5.70
C SER A 90 17.31 0.02 4.42
N HIS A 91 16.61 1.10 4.06
CA HIS A 91 15.72 1.18 2.91
C HIS A 91 16.20 2.27 1.96
N GLU A 92 16.28 2.00 0.67
CA GLU A 92 16.44 3.01 -0.37
C GLU A 92 15.08 3.33 -0.99
N VAL A 93 14.68 4.60 -0.92
CA VAL A 93 13.34 5.03 -1.36
C VAL A 93 13.38 5.57 -2.77
N TYR A 94 12.51 5.09 -3.64
CA TYR A 94 12.33 5.57 -5.01
C TYR A 94 10.88 6.02 -5.23
N PHE A 95 10.68 7.22 -5.78
CA PHE A 95 9.35 7.81 -6.00
C PHE A 95 9.33 8.72 -7.23
N GLY A 96 8.29 8.61 -8.05
CA GLY A 96 8.12 9.45 -9.25
C GLY A 96 6.79 9.24 -9.97
N ALA A 97 6.53 10.04 -11.00
CA ALA A 97 5.32 9.97 -11.82
C ALA A 97 5.49 9.10 -13.09
N ASP A 98 6.73 8.70 -13.42
CA ASP A 98 7.02 7.82 -14.56
C ASP A 98 7.30 6.40 -14.05
N LYS A 99 6.45 5.46 -14.51
CA LYS A 99 6.51 4.05 -14.11
C LYS A 99 7.86 3.42 -14.41
N ASP A 100 8.36 3.61 -15.62
CA ASP A 100 9.57 2.94 -16.09
C ASP A 100 10.81 3.61 -15.52
N ALA A 101 10.78 4.92 -15.28
CA ALA A 101 11.84 5.62 -14.57
C ALA A 101 12.00 5.07 -13.14
N VAL A 102 10.90 4.97 -12.36
CA VAL A 102 10.96 4.43 -10.99
C VAL A 102 11.34 2.95 -11.00
N LYS A 103 10.80 2.16 -11.94
CA LYS A 103 11.10 0.73 -12.05
C LYS A 103 12.59 0.47 -12.29
N ASN A 104 13.26 1.31 -13.07
CA ASN A 104 14.65 1.12 -13.47
C ASN A 104 15.63 2.03 -12.70
N ALA A 105 15.15 2.82 -11.74
CA ALA A 105 15.96 3.78 -10.99
C ALA A 105 17.05 3.09 -10.16
N ASP A 106 18.14 3.82 -9.96
CA ASP A 106 19.24 3.53 -9.03
C ASP A 106 19.54 4.78 -8.17
N THR A 107 20.53 4.69 -7.27
CA THR A 107 20.89 5.79 -6.36
C THR A 107 21.41 7.06 -7.04
N SER A 108 21.67 7.02 -8.35
CA SER A 108 22.03 8.20 -9.17
C SER A 108 20.83 8.86 -9.85
N SER A 109 19.66 8.20 -9.83
CA SER A 109 18.46 8.59 -10.54
C SER A 109 17.69 9.71 -9.80
N PRO A 110 16.98 10.61 -10.50
CA PRO A 110 16.14 11.63 -9.88
C PRO A 110 15.03 11.08 -8.96
N GLU A 111 14.60 9.85 -9.22
CA GLU A 111 13.57 9.14 -8.47
C GLU A 111 14.07 8.73 -7.08
N TYR A 112 15.38 8.66 -6.84
CA TYR A 112 15.95 8.32 -5.55
C TYR A 112 15.73 9.43 -4.50
N LYS A 113 15.05 9.08 -3.40
CA LYS A 113 14.65 9.99 -2.30
C LYS A 113 15.47 9.78 -1.02
N GLY A 114 16.58 9.06 -1.17
CA GLY A 114 17.55 8.82 -0.10
C GLY A 114 17.28 7.55 0.70
N THR A 115 18.25 7.22 1.55
CA THR A 115 18.19 6.08 2.47
C THR A 115 17.36 6.39 3.70
N ARG A 116 16.66 5.40 4.25
CA ARG A 116 16.00 5.42 5.56
C ARG A 116 16.56 4.30 6.43
N ALA A 117 16.80 4.61 7.70
CA ALA A 117 17.21 3.59 8.66
C ALA A 117 16.02 2.70 9.07
N LEU A 118 16.31 1.52 9.63
CA LEU A 118 15.29 0.74 10.33
C LEU A 118 14.61 1.59 11.42
N GLY A 119 13.30 1.51 11.47
CA GLY A 119 12.43 2.31 12.33
C GLY A 119 11.94 3.61 11.69
N SER A 120 12.33 3.87 10.44
CA SER A 120 11.88 5.02 9.65
C SER A 120 11.24 4.56 8.33
N GLN A 121 10.19 3.75 8.41
CA GLN A 121 9.52 3.20 7.22
C GLN A 121 8.42 4.11 6.66
N THR A 122 8.74 5.39 6.54
CA THR A 122 7.85 6.38 5.95
C THR A 122 8.59 7.33 5.03
N TYR A 123 7.87 7.86 4.03
CA TYR A 123 8.33 8.91 3.14
C TYR A 123 7.19 9.86 2.81
N ASP A 124 7.35 11.13 3.17
CA ASP A 124 6.44 12.20 2.78
C ASP A 124 6.94 12.84 1.47
N PRO A 125 6.23 12.65 0.33
CA PRO A 125 6.57 13.28 -0.94
C PRO A 125 6.17 14.77 -1.01
N GLY A 126 5.43 15.27 -0.02
CA GLY A 126 4.84 16.61 -0.02
C GLY A 126 3.53 16.67 -0.80
N MET A 127 3.19 17.88 -1.28
CA MET A 127 2.00 18.09 -2.09
C MET A 127 2.17 17.50 -3.49
N LEU A 128 1.27 16.59 -3.85
CA LEU A 128 1.22 15.92 -5.14
C LEU A 128 0.27 16.63 -6.12
N GLU A 129 0.51 16.43 -7.41
CA GLU A 129 -0.39 16.89 -8.46
C GLU A 129 -1.71 16.14 -8.39
N TRP A 130 -2.79 16.81 -8.76
CA TRP A 130 -4.14 16.24 -8.77
C TRP A 130 -4.33 15.30 -9.97
N ASN A 131 -5.20 14.31 -9.82
CA ASN A 131 -5.56 13.37 -10.91
C ASN A 131 -4.33 12.74 -11.60
N SER A 132 -3.31 12.41 -10.82
CA SER A 132 -1.99 12.01 -11.32
C SER A 132 -1.59 10.66 -10.78
N ALA A 133 -0.95 9.86 -11.64
CA ALA A 133 -0.41 8.56 -11.26
C ALA A 133 0.99 8.72 -10.69
N TYR A 134 1.26 8.01 -9.59
CA TYR A 134 2.57 7.94 -8.97
C TYR A 134 2.99 6.50 -8.76
N TYR A 135 4.31 6.29 -8.78
CA TYR A 135 4.96 5.01 -8.66
C TYR A 135 6.05 5.10 -7.60
N TRP A 136 6.20 4.03 -6.84
CA TRP A 136 7.21 3.97 -5.80
C TRP A 136 7.72 2.56 -5.59
N ARG A 137 8.96 2.49 -5.12
CA ARG A 137 9.69 1.25 -4.89
C ARG A 137 10.58 1.46 -3.67
N ILE A 138 10.72 0.42 -2.87
CA ILE A 138 11.65 0.40 -1.75
C ILE A 138 12.65 -0.71 -1.99
N ASP A 139 13.93 -0.38 -2.04
CA ASP A 139 14.98 -1.39 -2.14
C ASP A 139 15.56 -1.63 -0.75
N GLU A 140 15.64 -2.91 -0.37
CA GLU A 140 16.14 -3.32 0.94
C GLU A 140 17.65 -3.48 0.89
N VAL A 141 18.35 -2.82 1.81
CA VAL A 141 19.81 -2.78 1.83
C VAL A 141 20.35 -3.45 3.09
N ASN A 142 21.31 -4.35 2.92
CA ASN A 142 22.10 -4.94 3.98
C ASN A 142 23.53 -5.27 3.49
N ASN A 143 24.48 -4.39 3.80
CA ASN A 143 25.87 -4.52 3.39
C ASN A 143 26.60 -5.77 3.92
N ALA A 144 26.02 -6.51 4.86
CA ALA A 144 26.57 -7.79 5.31
C ALA A 144 26.23 -8.95 4.36
N ASN A 145 25.26 -8.78 3.46
CA ASN A 145 24.88 -9.76 2.46
C ASN A 145 25.37 -9.33 1.06
N PRO A 146 26.13 -10.17 0.33
CA PRO A 146 26.63 -9.81 -1.01
C PRO A 146 25.53 -9.63 -2.07
N ASP A 147 24.32 -10.16 -1.84
CA ASP A 147 23.19 -10.03 -2.77
C ASP A 147 22.38 -8.74 -2.55
N SER A 148 22.78 -7.91 -1.58
CA SER A 148 22.20 -6.58 -1.34
C SER A 148 22.74 -5.54 -2.33
N PRO A 149 21.93 -4.57 -2.79
CA PRO A 149 20.54 -4.32 -2.40
C PRO A 149 19.53 -5.23 -3.11
N TRP A 150 18.44 -5.55 -2.44
CA TRP A 150 17.31 -6.29 -3.02
C TRP A 150 16.24 -5.32 -3.50
N THR A 151 16.03 -5.29 -4.81
CA THR A 151 15.02 -4.44 -5.44
C THR A 151 13.62 -4.88 -5.03
N GLY A 152 12.83 -3.94 -4.49
CA GLY A 152 11.45 -4.23 -4.07
C GLY A 152 10.44 -4.23 -5.22
N PRO A 153 9.19 -4.64 -4.94
CA PRO A 153 8.09 -4.52 -5.88
C PRO A 153 7.82 -3.05 -6.26
N LEU A 154 7.33 -2.84 -7.49
CA LEU A 154 6.86 -1.52 -7.91
C LEU A 154 5.39 -1.35 -7.53
N TRP A 155 5.10 -0.37 -6.70
CA TRP A 155 3.75 0.01 -6.32
C TRP A 155 3.29 1.27 -7.02
N SER A 156 1.97 1.47 -7.08
CA SER A 156 1.36 2.64 -7.71
C SER A 156 0.14 3.13 -6.96
N PHE A 157 -0.23 4.40 -7.17
CA PHE A 157 -1.51 4.97 -6.76
C PHE A 157 -1.85 6.18 -7.63
N ASN A 158 -3.12 6.58 -7.60
CA ASN A 158 -3.61 7.78 -8.29
C ASN A 158 -4.17 8.78 -7.28
N THR A 159 -3.74 10.04 -7.38
CA THR A 159 -4.31 11.12 -6.57
C THR A 159 -5.71 11.50 -7.07
N ALA A 160 -6.57 11.91 -6.14
CA ALA A 160 -7.91 12.37 -6.47
C ALA A 160 -7.89 13.62 -7.38
N ASN A 161 -8.97 13.80 -8.13
CA ASN A 161 -9.27 15.04 -8.86
C ASN A 161 -10.21 15.98 -8.09
N PHE A 162 -10.45 15.69 -6.82
CA PHE A 162 -11.27 16.44 -5.88
C PHE A 162 -10.53 16.61 -4.54
N LEU A 163 -11.07 17.45 -3.66
CA LEU A 163 -10.57 17.62 -2.30
C LEU A 163 -10.93 16.39 -1.47
N VAL A 164 -9.91 15.65 -1.03
CA VAL A 164 -10.08 14.54 -0.09
C VAL A 164 -9.94 15.10 1.33
N VAL A 165 -11.01 15.00 2.11
CA VAL A 165 -10.98 15.34 3.54
C VAL A 165 -10.33 14.20 4.33
N ASP A 166 -10.78 12.99 4.06
CA ASP A 166 -10.27 11.74 4.61
C ASP A 166 -10.66 10.61 3.65
N ASP A 167 -9.71 9.72 3.37
CA ASP A 167 -9.94 8.49 2.60
C ASP A 167 -10.13 7.27 3.51
N PHE A 168 -9.93 7.42 4.83
CA PHE A 168 -10.08 6.39 5.85
C PHE A 168 -9.11 5.19 5.77
N GLU A 169 -8.17 5.20 4.83
CA GLU A 169 -7.28 4.06 4.57
C GLU A 169 -6.06 4.01 5.51
N ASP A 170 -5.81 5.06 6.29
CA ASP A 170 -4.64 5.11 7.18
C ASP A 170 -4.91 4.49 8.57
N TYR A 171 -6.17 4.24 8.94
CA TYR A 171 -6.54 3.89 10.32
C TYR A 171 -6.29 2.41 10.69
N ASP A 172 -5.75 2.17 11.89
CA ASP A 172 -5.41 0.83 12.38
C ASP A 172 -5.37 0.72 13.92
N VAL A 173 -5.17 -0.52 14.42
CA VAL A 173 -5.00 -0.84 15.86
C VAL A 173 -3.60 -0.51 16.43
N GLY A 174 -2.76 0.13 15.62
CA GLY A 174 -1.32 0.29 15.80
C GLY A 174 -0.88 1.65 16.31
N ASN A 175 -1.73 2.37 17.04
CA ASN A 175 -1.62 3.80 17.36
C ASN A 175 -2.06 4.75 16.23
N ASN A 176 -2.96 4.30 15.35
CA ASN A 176 -3.66 5.18 14.43
C ASN A 176 -5.17 4.88 14.44
N GLU A 177 -5.75 4.75 15.62
CA GLU A 177 -7.16 4.46 15.80
C GLU A 177 -8.03 5.66 15.42
N ILE A 178 -9.16 5.41 14.75
CA ILE A 178 -10.00 6.46 14.16
C ILE A 178 -10.51 7.50 15.16
N TRP A 179 -10.88 7.08 16.39
CA TRP A 179 -11.37 7.98 17.44
C TRP A 179 -10.32 8.97 17.96
N TRP A 180 -9.03 8.79 17.66
CA TRP A 180 -8.00 9.78 17.99
C TRP A 180 -7.94 10.95 17.01
N VAL A 181 -8.56 10.81 15.84
CA VAL A 181 -8.63 11.84 14.80
C VAL A 181 -10.04 12.41 14.71
N TRP A 182 -11.03 11.54 14.73
CA TRP A 182 -12.45 11.85 14.71
C TRP A 182 -13.04 11.80 16.12
N ILE A 183 -13.29 12.98 16.70
CA ILE A 183 -13.79 13.14 18.07
C ILE A 183 -15.27 12.77 18.11
N ASP A 184 -15.59 11.73 18.88
CA ASP A 184 -16.96 11.26 19.11
C ASP A 184 -17.48 11.62 20.52
N GLY A 185 -18.62 11.04 20.90
CA GLY A 185 -19.28 11.25 22.18
C GLY A 185 -18.53 10.70 23.39
N LEU A 186 -17.77 9.62 23.23
CA LEU A 186 -17.11 8.89 24.32
C LEU A 186 -15.73 9.47 24.65
N GLY A 187 -15.03 9.94 23.62
CA GLY A 187 -13.64 10.34 23.74
C GLY A 187 -12.69 9.15 23.85
N TYR A 188 -11.48 9.41 24.33
CA TYR A 188 -10.41 8.42 24.36
C TYR A 188 -9.38 8.68 25.45
N ALA A 189 -8.71 7.61 25.88
CA ALA A 189 -7.61 7.67 26.84
C ALA A 189 -6.33 8.24 26.19
N SER A 190 -5.41 8.77 27.01
CA SER A 190 -4.13 9.29 26.52
C SER A 190 -3.28 8.22 25.87
N HIS A 191 -2.53 8.57 24.83
CA HIS A 191 -1.61 7.69 24.11
C HIS A 191 -0.25 8.39 23.86
N PRO A 192 0.76 7.72 23.29
CA PRO A 192 2.12 8.26 23.20
C PRO A 192 2.26 9.64 22.54
N THR A 193 1.36 10.02 21.62
CA THR A 193 1.46 11.29 20.88
C THR A 193 0.33 12.28 21.14
N LYS A 194 -0.74 11.90 21.87
CA LYS A 194 -1.84 12.81 22.22
C LYS A 194 -2.37 12.61 23.66
N PRO A 195 -2.76 13.69 24.36
CA PRO A 195 -3.43 13.59 25.66
C PRO A 195 -4.83 12.99 25.52
N ALA A 196 -5.39 12.51 26.64
CA ALA A 196 -6.77 12.02 26.69
C ALA A 196 -7.76 13.12 26.29
N HIS A 197 -8.86 12.73 25.64
CA HIS A 197 -9.95 13.63 25.27
C HIS A 197 -11.27 13.10 25.84
N PRO A 198 -12.10 13.93 26.49
CA PRO A 198 -13.34 13.46 27.13
C PRO A 198 -14.49 13.20 26.14
N GLY A 199 -14.27 13.39 24.84
CA GLY A 199 -15.31 13.36 23.81
C GLY A 199 -16.11 14.67 23.74
N ASN A 200 -17.06 14.72 22.82
CA ASN A 200 -18.00 15.84 22.68
C ASN A 200 -19.32 15.60 23.46
N GLY A 201 -19.46 14.44 24.12
CA GLY A 201 -20.62 14.10 24.95
C GLY A 201 -21.93 13.88 24.18
N THR A 202 -21.86 13.81 22.85
CA THR A 202 -23.01 13.40 22.03
C THR A 202 -23.22 11.90 22.08
N GLY A 203 -24.26 11.39 21.42
CA GLY A 203 -24.50 9.95 21.33
C GLY A 203 -23.68 9.23 20.26
N SER A 204 -22.65 9.87 19.68
CA SER A 204 -21.84 9.26 18.63
C SER A 204 -20.75 8.36 19.21
N MET A 205 -20.43 7.31 18.47
CA MET A 205 -19.23 6.49 18.67
C MET A 205 -18.65 6.16 17.30
N VAL A 206 -17.33 6.22 17.18
CA VAL A 206 -16.62 5.85 15.95
C VAL A 206 -15.68 4.69 16.19
N GLY A 207 -15.44 3.91 15.15
CA GLY A 207 -14.65 2.69 15.25
C GLY A 207 -15.48 1.46 15.64
N ASP A 208 -15.00 0.28 15.23
CA ASP A 208 -15.61 -1.01 15.56
C ASP A 208 -14.58 -1.93 16.22
N GLU A 209 -14.64 -2.02 17.56
CA GLU A 209 -13.74 -2.86 18.38
C GLU A 209 -13.82 -4.36 18.06
N THR A 210 -14.77 -4.80 17.23
CA THR A 210 -14.88 -6.21 16.81
C THR A 210 -14.05 -6.54 15.57
N THR A 211 -13.46 -5.53 14.92
CA THR A 211 -12.61 -5.68 13.73
C THR A 211 -11.13 -5.56 14.08
N GLY A 212 -10.26 -6.07 13.19
CA GLY A 212 -8.81 -6.05 13.37
C GLY A 212 -8.15 -4.69 13.12
N SER A 213 -8.89 -3.73 12.57
CA SER A 213 -8.45 -2.36 12.22
C SER A 213 -9.22 -1.26 12.96
N TYR A 214 -10.28 -1.64 13.67
CA TYR A 214 -11.34 -0.73 14.15
C TYR A 214 -12.16 -0.06 13.04
N MET A 215 -12.06 -0.52 11.79
CA MET A 215 -12.75 0.05 10.63
C MET A 215 -13.77 -0.92 10.04
N GLU A 216 -14.74 -0.42 9.26
CA GLU A 216 -15.69 -1.26 8.51
C GLU A 216 -15.04 -1.69 7.19
N GLU A 217 -14.90 -3.00 6.98
CA GLU A 217 -14.18 -3.60 5.84
C GLU A 217 -15.11 -4.35 4.87
N THR A 218 -16.41 -4.42 5.16
CA THR A 218 -17.41 -5.13 4.35
C THR A 218 -18.36 -4.19 3.62
N ILE A 219 -18.79 -3.11 4.27
CA ILE A 219 -19.64 -2.07 3.68
C ILE A 219 -18.77 -0.86 3.34
N VAL A 220 -18.14 -0.91 2.16
CA VAL A 220 -17.16 0.07 1.72
C VAL A 220 -17.60 0.70 0.39
N HIS A 221 -17.51 2.03 0.30
CA HIS A 221 -17.94 2.81 -0.87
C HIS A 221 -16.76 3.43 -1.65
N GLY A 222 -15.57 2.86 -1.48
CA GLY A 222 -14.29 3.25 -2.09
C GLY A 222 -13.15 2.79 -1.18
N GLY A 223 -11.99 2.41 -1.75
CA GLY A 223 -10.87 1.92 -0.93
C GLY A 223 -11.09 0.53 -0.32
N SER A 224 -10.46 0.29 0.83
CA SER A 224 -10.53 -0.97 1.60
C SER A 224 -11.34 -0.83 2.88
N GLN A 225 -11.55 0.40 3.37
CA GLN A 225 -12.18 0.66 4.64
C GLN A 225 -13.19 1.81 4.55
N SER A 226 -14.16 1.82 5.46
CA SER A 226 -15.05 2.95 5.68
C SER A 226 -15.17 3.22 7.18
N MET A 227 -15.52 4.46 7.52
CA MET A 227 -15.73 4.87 8.91
C MET A 227 -17.01 4.27 9.49
N PRO A 228 -16.94 3.37 10.50
CA PRO A 228 -18.12 2.96 11.23
C PRO A 228 -18.53 4.08 12.20
N VAL A 229 -19.78 4.52 12.11
CA VAL A 229 -20.37 5.52 13.01
C VAL A 229 -21.65 4.96 13.62
N PHE A 230 -21.68 4.89 14.95
CA PHE A 230 -22.87 4.55 15.73
C PHE A 230 -23.45 5.82 16.34
N TYR A 231 -24.77 5.83 16.55
CA TYR A 231 -25.49 6.98 17.09
C TYR A 231 -26.54 6.57 18.14
N ASP A 232 -26.66 7.37 19.19
CA ASP A 232 -27.71 7.29 20.19
C ASP A 232 -28.28 8.69 20.51
N ASN A 233 -29.35 9.04 19.81
CA ASN A 233 -30.02 10.33 20.00
C ASN A 233 -30.89 10.42 21.28
N SER A 234 -30.78 9.44 22.18
CA SER A 234 -31.34 9.52 23.53
C SER A 234 -30.43 10.25 24.52
N ILE A 235 -29.11 10.27 24.27
CA ILE A 235 -28.11 10.99 25.08
C ILE A 235 -28.26 12.50 24.87
N LEU A 236 -28.13 12.94 23.62
CA LEU A 236 -28.48 14.27 23.14
C LEU A 236 -29.38 14.12 21.92
N ARG A 237 -30.10 15.17 21.53
CA ARG A 237 -31.00 15.13 20.36
C ARG A 237 -30.25 15.07 19.01
N TYR A 238 -28.94 14.87 19.05
CA TYR A 238 -28.04 14.75 17.92
C TYR A 238 -26.84 13.89 18.31
N SER A 239 -26.18 13.34 17.30
CA SER A 239 -24.92 12.59 17.39
C SER A 239 -23.99 13.20 16.34
N GLU A 240 -22.79 13.59 16.75
CA GLU A 240 -21.86 14.34 15.91
C GLU A 240 -20.45 13.80 16.10
N VAL A 241 -19.69 13.79 15.01
CA VAL A 241 -18.27 13.45 15.05
C VAL A 241 -17.51 14.57 14.37
N GLU A 242 -16.41 15.00 14.98
CA GLU A 242 -15.65 16.18 14.52
C GLU A 242 -14.19 15.84 14.26
N MET A 243 -13.63 16.32 13.15
CA MET A 243 -12.19 16.27 12.87
C MET A 243 -11.64 17.67 12.65
N THR A 244 -10.48 17.96 13.25
CA THR A 244 -9.76 19.21 12.99
C THR A 244 -8.83 19.05 11.79
N LEU A 245 -9.16 19.69 10.67
CA LEU A 245 -8.37 19.63 9.44
C LEU A 245 -7.06 20.41 9.56
N THR A 246 -5.96 19.78 9.16
CA THR A 246 -4.66 20.40 8.87
C THR A 246 -4.56 20.77 7.38
N TYR A 247 -5.05 19.89 6.51
CA TYR A 247 -5.29 20.07 5.08
C TYR A 247 -6.43 19.11 4.67
N PRO A 248 -7.30 19.46 3.71
CA PRO A 248 -7.43 20.75 3.03
C PRO A 248 -8.11 21.81 3.92
N ARG A 249 -7.77 23.09 3.72
CA ARG A 249 -8.40 24.24 4.40
C ARG A 249 -8.94 25.31 3.45
N ASP A 250 -8.48 25.29 2.19
CA ASP A 250 -9.02 26.12 1.13
C ASP A 250 -9.96 25.28 0.25
N TRP A 251 -11.26 25.44 0.48
CA TRP A 251 -12.29 24.73 -0.27
C TRP A 251 -12.45 25.21 -1.72
N THR A 252 -11.69 26.22 -2.14
CA THR A 252 -11.65 26.74 -3.51
C THR A 252 -10.36 26.38 -4.25
N GLU A 253 -9.47 25.63 -3.61
CA GLU A 253 -8.23 25.14 -4.20
C GLU A 253 -8.48 24.44 -5.53
N ASN A 254 -7.62 24.70 -6.52
CA ASN A 254 -7.77 24.21 -7.90
C ASN A 254 -9.13 24.54 -8.56
N GLY A 255 -9.81 25.59 -8.12
CA GLY A 255 -11.08 26.04 -8.69
C GLY A 255 -12.28 25.17 -8.30
N VAL A 256 -12.15 24.36 -7.25
CA VAL A 256 -13.26 23.57 -6.69
C VAL A 256 -14.39 24.51 -6.27
N ASN A 257 -15.60 24.21 -6.70
CA ASN A 257 -16.81 24.99 -6.38
C ASN A 257 -17.96 24.13 -5.86
N LYS A 258 -17.74 22.83 -5.72
CA LYS A 258 -18.65 21.84 -5.14
C LYS A 258 -17.83 20.78 -4.42
N LEU A 259 -18.30 20.40 -3.23
CA LEU A 259 -17.83 19.25 -2.49
C LEU A 259 -18.80 18.10 -2.78
N SER A 260 -18.27 16.91 -3.02
CA SER A 260 -19.03 15.68 -3.25
C SER A 260 -18.80 14.70 -2.13
#